data_AF-A0A176RWT8-F1
#
_entry.id   AF-A0A176RWT8-F1
#
_cell.length_a   1.000
_cell.length_b   1.000
_cell.length_c   1.000
_cell.angle_alpha   90.00
_cell.angle_beta   90.00
_cell.angle_gamma   90.00
#
_symmetry.space_group_name_H-M   'P 1'
#
loop_
_entity.id
_entity.type
_entity.pdbx_description
1 polymer ?
#
loop_
_entity_poly.entity_id
_entity_poly.type
_entity_poly.pdbx_seq_one_letter_code
_entity_poly.pdbx_strand_id
1 'polypeptide(L)'
;MIEKVVAKFIDLIGKAIYEKHQDKIIFAISVHSIECWLLPLCYSDKRKAKIVNCINTVDEKLKKSGMKIRLQNKKGEKNVESYREISEKYCKHKTLIKLYIENPSLKIFIAEVEKRNIVIDED
;
A
#
# COMPACT_ATOMS: atom_id res chain seq x y z
N MET A 1 7.28 12.00 -8.45
CA MET A 1 5.82 12.14 -8.24
C MET A 1 5.48 12.13 -6.76
N ILE A 2 5.87 11.09 -6.01
CA ILE A 2 5.64 10.99 -4.56
C ILE A 2 6.18 12.22 -3.81
N GLU A 3 7.41 12.65 -4.09
CA GLU A 3 8.02 13.84 -3.46
C GLU A 3 7.18 15.12 -3.65
N LYS A 4 6.58 15.32 -4.83
CA LYS A 4 5.70 16.47 -5.10
C LYS A 4 4.42 16.42 -4.27
N VAL A 5 3.87 15.22 -4.07
CA VAL A 5 2.69 15.01 -3.22
C VAL A 5 3.04 15.23 -1.75
N VAL A 6 4.18 14.72 -1.29
CA VAL A 6 4.70 14.95 0.05
C VAL A 6 4.91 16.44 0.30
N ALA A 7 5.57 17.15 -0.61
CA ALA A 7 5.76 18.61 -0.51
C ALA A 7 4.42 19.35 -0.41
N LYS A 8 3.42 18.94 -1.21
CA LYS A 8 2.08 19.53 -1.14
C LYS A 8 1.40 19.27 0.21
N PHE A 9 1.55 18.08 0.79
CA PHE A 9 1.02 17.79 2.12
C PHE A 9 1.76 18.57 3.21
N ILE A 10 3.08 18.72 3.13
CA ILE A 10 3.86 19.55 4.07
C ILE A 10 3.38 21.00 4.03
N ASP A 11 3.12 21.55 2.84
CA ASP A 11 2.57 22.90 2.69
C ASP A 11 1.15 23.02 3.30
N LEU A 12 0.32 21.98 3.19
CA LEU A 12 -1.03 21.95 3.78
C LEU A 12 -1.02 21.77 5.31
N ILE A 13 -0.10 20.97 5.83
CA ILE A 13 0.13 20.81 7.28
C ILE A 13 0.69 22.12 7.86
N GLY A 14 1.47 22.85 7.06
CA GLY A 14 2.23 24.02 7.48
C GLY A 14 3.63 23.63 7.92
N LYS A 15 4.63 24.31 7.35
CA LYS A 15 6.06 23.98 7.54
C LYS A 15 6.49 23.96 9.01
N ALA A 16 6.06 24.94 9.80
CA ALA A 16 6.39 25.03 11.22
C ALA A 16 5.84 23.84 12.04
N ILE A 17 4.62 23.36 11.72
CA ILE A 17 4.02 22.21 12.38
C ILE A 17 4.75 20.93 11.94
N TYR A 18 5.02 20.81 10.65
CA TYR A 18 5.74 19.67 10.11
C TYR A 18 7.14 19.56 10.72
N GLU A 19 7.95 20.62 10.72
CA GLU A 19 9.31 20.61 11.28
C GLU A 19 9.33 20.16 12.75
N LYS A 20 8.34 20.59 13.54
CA LYS A 20 8.22 20.23 14.96
C LYS A 20 7.79 18.76 15.19
N HIS A 21 7.09 18.15 14.24
CA HIS A 21 6.45 16.85 14.41
C HIS A 21 6.80 15.81 13.33
N GLN A 22 7.74 16.11 12.44
CA GLN A 22 8.07 15.29 11.27
C GLN A 22 8.46 13.85 11.65
N ASP A 23 9.11 13.66 12.80
CA ASP A 23 9.50 12.34 13.31
C ASP A 23 8.28 11.45 13.63
N LYS A 24 7.13 12.07 13.89
CA LYS A 24 5.84 11.40 14.19
C LYS A 24 4.94 11.24 12.97
N ILE A 25 5.37 11.71 11.79
CA ILE A 25 4.55 11.74 10.57
C ILE A 25 5.19 10.87 9.50
N ILE A 26 4.45 9.86 9.03
CA ILE A 26 4.87 8.95 7.97
C ILE A 26 3.91 9.13 6.77
N PHE A 27 4.46 9.16 5.55
CA PHE A 27 3.67 9.33 4.33
C PHE A 27 3.50 8.01 3.57
N ALA A 28 2.30 7.44 3.62
CA ALA A 28 1.92 6.26 2.83
C ALA A 28 1.26 6.65 1.50
N ILE A 29 2.07 7.02 0.50
CA ILE A 29 1.56 7.50 -0.80
C ILE A 29 1.47 6.37 -1.82
N SER A 30 0.25 5.87 -2.06
CA SER A 30 0.00 4.93 -3.15
C SER A 30 -0.06 5.66 -4.50
N VAL A 31 0.67 5.15 -5.49
CA VAL A 31 0.67 5.70 -6.85
C VAL A 31 -0.49 5.08 -7.64
N HIS A 32 -1.34 5.93 -8.21
CA HIS A 32 -2.64 5.63 -8.82
C HIS A 32 -3.70 5.12 -7.86
N SER A 33 -3.42 4.05 -7.11
CA SER A 33 -4.38 3.47 -6.17
C SER A 33 -3.71 2.51 -5.18
N ILE A 34 -4.30 2.34 -4.00
CA ILE A 34 -3.76 1.45 -2.95
C ILE A 34 -3.85 -0.03 -3.34
N GLU A 35 -4.79 -0.38 -4.22
CA GLU A 35 -4.98 -1.75 -4.73
C GLU A 35 -3.75 -2.25 -5.50
N CYS A 36 -2.95 -1.34 -6.06
CA CYS A 36 -1.68 -1.71 -6.71
C CYS A 36 -0.67 -2.31 -5.71
N TRP A 37 -0.78 -1.99 -4.42
CA TRP A 37 0.05 -2.62 -3.38
C TRP A 37 -0.37 -4.06 -3.10
N LEU A 38 -1.58 -4.48 -3.48
CA LEU A 38 -2.06 -5.85 -3.27
C LEU A 38 -1.65 -6.81 -4.39
N LEU A 39 -1.28 -6.29 -5.57
CA LEU A 39 -0.94 -7.13 -6.73
C LEU A 39 0.20 -8.12 -6.50
N PRO A 40 1.30 -7.78 -5.79
CA PRO A 40 2.35 -8.74 -5.47
C PRO A 40 1.89 -9.93 -4.62
N LEU A 41 0.80 -9.78 -3.84
CA LEU A 41 0.21 -10.87 -3.07
C LEU A 41 -0.65 -11.81 -3.92
N CYS A 42 -1.12 -11.32 -5.07
CA CYS A 42 -2.05 -12.01 -5.95
C CYS A 42 -1.36 -12.67 -7.16
N TYR A 43 -0.22 -12.13 -7.60
CA TYR A 43 0.44 -12.53 -8.84
C TYR A 43 1.94 -12.74 -8.66
N SER A 44 2.48 -13.73 -9.38
CA SER A 44 3.92 -13.99 -9.49
C SER A 44 4.52 -13.51 -10.82
N ASP A 45 3.68 -13.30 -11.83
CA ASP A 45 4.09 -12.79 -13.15
C ASP A 45 4.16 -11.25 -13.20
N LYS A 46 4.39 -10.67 -14.38
CA LYS A 46 4.55 -9.23 -14.63
C LYS A 46 3.40 -8.36 -14.07
N ARG A 47 2.21 -8.93 -13.84
CA ARG A 47 1.07 -8.22 -13.25
C ARG A 47 1.32 -7.74 -11.82
N LYS A 48 2.27 -8.34 -11.09
CA LYS A 48 2.63 -7.91 -9.73
C LYS A 48 3.10 -6.45 -9.64
N ALA A 49 3.73 -5.95 -10.71
CA ALA A 49 4.27 -4.60 -10.78
C ALA A 49 3.36 -3.61 -11.55
N LYS A 50 2.12 -4.02 -11.85
CA LYS A 50 1.17 -3.17 -12.58
C LYS A 50 0.75 -1.99 -11.70
N ILE A 51 0.63 -0.82 -12.31
CA ILE A 51 0.26 0.44 -11.62
C ILE A 51 -1.07 1.03 -12.12
N VAL A 52 -1.73 0.37 -13.08
CA VAL A 52 -3.00 0.80 -13.65
C VAL A 52 -4.03 -0.30 -13.52
N ASN A 53 -5.31 0.07 -13.36
CA ASN A 53 -6.43 -0.87 -13.30
C ASN A 53 -6.22 -2.00 -12.26
N CYS A 54 -5.60 -1.66 -11.12
CA CYS A 54 -5.15 -2.63 -10.12
C CYS A 54 -6.32 -3.34 -9.44
N ILE A 55 -7.40 -2.61 -9.11
CA ILE A 55 -8.61 -3.17 -8.50
C ILE A 55 -9.23 -4.32 -9.34
N ASN A 56 -9.45 -4.09 -10.63
CA ASN A 56 -9.99 -5.11 -11.53
C ASN A 56 -9.02 -6.28 -11.71
N THR A 57 -7.72 -6.01 -11.68
CA THR A 57 -6.69 -7.06 -11.78
C THR A 57 -6.70 -7.94 -10.53
N VAL A 58 -6.82 -7.37 -9.33
CA VAL A 58 -6.97 -8.16 -8.09
C VAL A 58 -8.26 -8.99 -8.12
N ASP A 59 -9.39 -8.37 -8.48
CA ASP A 59 -10.69 -9.06 -8.57
C ASP A 59 -10.68 -10.23 -9.57
N GLU A 60 -9.95 -10.11 -10.67
CA GLU A 60 -9.76 -11.21 -11.62
C GLU A 60 -9.08 -12.42 -10.97
N LYS A 61 -8.03 -12.18 -10.15
CA LYS A 61 -7.35 -13.25 -9.42
C LYS A 61 -8.28 -13.91 -8.39
N LEU A 62 -9.00 -13.10 -7.62
CA LEU A 62 -9.89 -13.59 -6.57
C LEU A 62 -10.97 -14.52 -7.16
N LYS A 63 -11.60 -14.09 -8.26
CA LYS A 63 -12.57 -14.92 -9.00
C LYS A 63 -11.97 -16.25 -9.47
N LYS A 64 -10.74 -16.23 -10.01
CA LYS A 64 -10.04 -17.44 -10.49
C LYS A 64 -9.65 -18.39 -9.35
N SER A 65 -9.40 -17.87 -8.15
CA SER A 65 -9.07 -18.67 -6.98
C SER A 65 -10.27 -19.34 -6.30
N GLY A 66 -11.49 -19.16 -6.83
CA GLY A 66 -12.72 -19.69 -6.23
C GLY A 66 -13.18 -18.92 -4.98
N MET A 67 -12.45 -17.87 -4.59
CA MET A 67 -12.85 -17.00 -3.50
C MET A 67 -14.09 -16.19 -3.91
N LYS A 68 -15.08 -16.14 -3.01
CA LYS A 68 -16.28 -15.29 -3.19
C LYS A 68 -16.03 -13.82 -2.87
N ILE A 69 -14.82 -13.47 -2.43
CA ILE A 69 -14.43 -12.10 -2.10
C ILE A 69 -14.09 -11.27 -3.35
N ARG A 70 -14.42 -9.98 -3.29
CA ARG A 70 -14.11 -8.97 -4.31
C ARG A 70 -13.77 -7.67 -3.60
N LEU A 71 -12.79 -6.94 -4.10
CA LEU A 71 -12.44 -5.62 -3.57
C LEU A 71 -13.57 -4.61 -3.74
N GLN A 72 -14.43 -4.80 -4.74
CA GLN A 72 -15.60 -3.96 -4.98
C GLN A 72 -16.86 -4.78 -5.24
N ASN A 73 -18.00 -4.28 -4.76
CA ASN A 73 -19.29 -4.86 -5.05
C ASN A 73 -19.81 -4.42 -6.45
N LYS A 74 -21.02 -4.88 -6.83
CA LYS A 74 -21.62 -4.54 -8.15
C LYS A 74 -21.92 -3.05 -8.32
N LYS A 75 -22.01 -2.28 -7.24
CA LYS A 75 -22.23 -0.82 -7.23
C LYS A 75 -20.92 -0.03 -7.24
N GLY A 76 -19.76 -0.71 -7.21
CA GLY A 76 -18.44 -0.06 -7.13
C GLY A 76 -18.01 0.30 -5.71
N GLU A 77 -18.74 -0.10 -4.68
CA GLU A 77 -18.39 0.19 -3.28
C GLU A 77 -17.29 -0.76 -2.81
N LYS A 78 -16.27 -0.23 -2.13
CA LYS A 78 -15.13 -1.00 -1.64
C LYS A 78 -15.55 -1.91 -0.49
N ASN A 79 -15.10 -3.17 -0.53
CA ASN A 79 -15.37 -4.16 0.52
C ASN A 79 -14.21 -4.22 1.52
N VAL A 80 -14.39 -3.61 2.70
CA VAL A 80 -13.32 -3.50 3.73
C VAL A 80 -12.75 -4.86 4.13
N GLU A 81 -13.61 -5.87 4.32
CA GLU A 81 -13.18 -7.22 4.74
C GLU A 81 -12.26 -7.88 3.70
N SER A 82 -12.54 -7.70 2.41
CA SER A 82 -11.71 -8.22 1.33
C SER A 82 -10.33 -7.56 1.31
N TYR A 83 -10.24 -6.26 1.63
CA TYR A 83 -8.93 -5.61 1.77
C TYR A 83 -8.16 -6.19 2.94
N ARG A 84 -8.82 -6.37 4.09
CA ARG A 84 -8.22 -6.93 5.31
C ARG A 84 -7.68 -8.33 5.08
N GLU A 85 -8.49 -9.22 4.50
CA GLU A 85 -8.10 -10.62 4.24
C GLU A 85 -6.90 -10.71 3.29
N ILE A 86 -6.86 -9.88 2.25
CA ILE A 86 -5.73 -9.90 1.30
C ILE A 86 -4.49 -9.30 1.95
N SER A 87 -4.61 -8.13 2.59
CA SER A 87 -3.47 -7.41 3.15
C SER A 87 -2.88 -8.09 4.38
N GLU A 88 -3.62 -8.95 5.08
CA GLU A 88 -3.14 -9.73 6.23
C GLU A 88 -1.89 -10.55 5.90
N LYS A 89 -1.70 -10.96 4.64
CA LYS A 89 -0.49 -11.64 4.19
C LYS A 89 0.78 -10.79 4.38
N TYR A 90 0.67 -9.47 4.35
CA TYR A 90 1.77 -8.55 4.64
C TYR A 90 2.09 -8.44 6.13
N CYS A 91 1.21 -8.87 7.05
CA CYS A 91 1.56 -8.97 8.48
C CYS A 91 2.71 -9.97 8.71
N LYS A 92 2.91 -10.92 7.80
CA LYS A 92 4.09 -11.79 7.81
C LYS A 92 5.29 -11.02 7.25
N HIS A 93 6.21 -10.64 8.13
CA HIS A 93 7.43 -9.91 7.79
C HIS A 93 8.17 -10.49 6.56
N LYS A 94 8.37 -11.81 6.53
CA LYS A 94 9.01 -12.52 5.40
C LYS A 94 8.30 -12.27 4.06
N THR A 95 6.96 -12.24 4.08
CA THR A 95 6.15 -11.96 2.88
C THR A 95 6.31 -10.52 2.44
N LEU A 96 6.23 -9.58 3.39
CA LEU A 96 6.38 -8.15 3.13
C LEU A 96 7.75 -7.85 2.50
N ILE A 97 8.85 -8.23 3.16
CA ILE A 97 10.22 -7.96 2.69
C ILE A 97 10.50 -8.57 1.31
N LYS A 98 9.88 -9.72 0.99
CA LYS A 98 10.02 -10.34 -0.33
C LYS A 98 9.29 -9.57 -1.44
N LEU A 99 8.10 -9.04 -1.14
CA LEU A 99 7.15 -8.60 -2.17
C LEU A 99 7.05 -7.08 -2.30
N TYR A 100 7.45 -6.31 -1.29
CA TYR A 100 7.30 -4.85 -1.31
C TYR A 100 8.09 -4.18 -2.44
N ILE A 101 9.22 -4.77 -2.84
CA ILE A 101 10.08 -4.31 -3.94
C ILE A 101 9.40 -4.35 -5.31
N GLU A 102 8.34 -5.15 -5.46
CA GLU A 102 7.64 -5.38 -6.73
C GLU A 102 6.71 -4.22 -7.10
N ASN A 103 6.35 -3.36 -6.14
CA ASN A 103 5.56 -2.15 -6.39
C ASN A 103 6.42 -0.91 -6.08
N PRO A 104 6.64 0.01 -7.05
CA PRO A 104 7.52 1.17 -6.85
C PRO A 104 7.15 2.06 -5.67
N SER A 105 5.85 2.30 -5.44
CA SER A 105 5.39 3.17 -4.36
C SER A 105 5.44 2.51 -2.99
N LEU A 106 5.13 1.21 -2.92
CA LEU A 106 5.31 0.43 -1.69
C LEU A 106 6.80 0.29 -1.33
N LYS A 107 7.67 0.10 -2.34
CA LYS A 107 9.14 0.12 -2.17
C LYS A 107 9.62 1.39 -1.48
N ILE A 108 9.19 2.54 -1.96
CA ILE A 108 9.57 3.84 -1.40
C ILE A 108 9.03 3.99 0.03
N PHE A 109 7.79 3.58 0.28
CA PHE A 109 7.20 3.63 1.62
C PHE A 109 7.97 2.79 2.65
N ILE A 110 8.24 1.52 2.35
CA ILE A 110 8.95 0.64 3.28
C ILE A 110 10.39 1.10 3.52
N ALA A 111 11.11 1.54 2.48
CA ALA A 111 12.46 2.08 2.64
C ALA A 111 12.49 3.35 3.52
N GLU A 112 11.43 4.16 3.48
CA GLU A 112 11.28 5.34 4.31
C GLU A 112 11.03 4.97 5.79
N VAL A 113 10.16 3.98 6.02
CA VAL A 113 9.90 3.42 7.35
C VAL A 113 11.17 2.81 7.96
N GLU A 114 11.92 2.02 7.19
CA GLU A 114 13.20 1.43 7.63
C GLU A 114 14.22 2.51 8.00
N LYS A 115 14.33 3.57 7.19
CA LYS A 115 15.26 4.68 7.46
C LYS A 115 14.97 5.40 8.79
N ARG A 116 13.72 5.40 9.25
CA ARG A 116 13.31 6.07 10.49
C ARG A 116 13.67 5.30 11.76
N ASN A 117 14.06 4.02 11.66
CA ASN A 117 14.38 3.18 12.81
C ASN A 117 13.32 3.26 13.93
N ILE A 118 12.04 3.11 13.55
CA ILE A 118 10.92 3.20 14.50
C ILE A 118 10.99 2.02 15.47
N VAL A 119 11.09 2.33 16.76
CA VAL A 119 10.97 1.37 17.85
C VAL A 119 9.53 1.48 18.37
N ILE A 120 8.82 0.36 18.43
CA ILE A 120 7.50 0.27 19.06
C ILE A 120 7.77 -0.26 20.47
N ASP A 121 7.66 0.61 21.47
CA ASP A 121 7.69 0.17 22.87
C ASP A 121 6.47 -0.73 23.11
N GLU A 122 6.69 -1.94 23.62
CA GLU A 122 5.60 -2.82 24.07
C GLU A 122 5.05 -2.24 25.38
N ASP A 123 3.81 -1.74 25.34
CA ASP A 123 3.01 -1.41 26.54
C ASP A 123 2.58 -2.68 27.30
#